data_AF-A0A6C0I0Y0-F1
#
_entry.id   AF-A0A6C0I0Y0-F1
#
_cell.length_a   1.000
_cell.length_b   1.000
_cell.length_c   1.000
_cell.angle_alpha   90.00
_cell.angle_beta   90.00
_cell.angle_gamma   90.00
#
_symmetry.space_group_name_H-M   'P 1'
#
loop_
_entity.id
_entity.type
_entity.pdbx_description
1 polymer ?
#
loop_
_entity_poly.entity_id
_entity_poly.type
_entity_poly.pdbx_seq_one_letter_code
_entity_poly.pdbx_strand_id
1 'polypeptide(L)'
;MYESDKYDKSDKKYTKKNKIQHKFRQLPVKEFNHAHKKAVYSNHRKHNVSKFDSKFDTQICDDKMTFEDCELAILRHAIDETEEIQKKQVVISDEIRKMYTILEKFIISKKLIVYGGLALNRLMPKHARFYNEDVELPDYDMYSENALENAKELADIYFKEGYKDVEAKSGVHYGTFKVFVNFIAIADITQLQKEIYNSIKSEAVIISGIYYCPPNYLRMSMYLELSRPAGDISRWEKIYKRLTLLNKFYPLKTPKTCKTIEFQRDIESDSIKKKTTFLYYLVRDNFIEQEVIFFGGYANLLYSKYMPNNEKYKFNKKIPDFDVLAVDPDLSAMILTETLKERGFNNITQIKHEAIGEIIPEHIQILVEKDTIAFIYKPIACHSYNIIHIDNSNREARVATIDTMLNFYLAFLYVDLPYYSVDRILCMANYLFEIQQKNRLNQRGLLKRFSSDCIGKQPQLEDMRAEKAEMFKKLMDKRGSTEYEMWFLKYNPALSNGKMQKHSAVISMPKNSKKSKKVLTESIVEGSPIKKKRTRKKVKKLPKNKYNGIIEPVFNY
;
A
#
# COMPACT_ATOMS: atom_id res chain seq x y z
N MET A 1 -45.45 -50.00 -25.13
CA MET A 1 -46.80 -50.14 -25.71
C MET A 1 -47.68 -49.14 -24.98
N TYR A 2 -48.10 -48.08 -25.70
CA TYR A 2 -48.90 -46.89 -25.33
C TYR A 2 -48.29 -45.92 -24.28
N GLU A 3 -47.79 -44.72 -24.63
CA GLU A 3 -48.47 -43.47 -25.12
C GLU A 3 -49.56 -42.98 -24.13
N SER A 4 -49.79 -41.70 -23.84
CA SER A 4 -49.27 -40.40 -24.29
C SER A 4 -50.00 -39.30 -23.49
N ASP A 5 -49.39 -38.14 -23.36
CA ASP A 5 -49.93 -36.76 -23.32
C ASP A 5 -51.41 -36.48 -23.00
N LYS A 6 -51.61 -35.45 -22.16
CA LYS A 6 -52.63 -34.41 -22.40
C LYS A 6 -52.22 -33.04 -21.85
N TYR A 7 -51.93 -32.15 -22.81
CA TYR A 7 -52.10 -30.69 -22.77
C TYR A 7 -53.57 -30.32 -22.49
N ASP A 8 -53.87 -29.23 -21.74
CA ASP A 8 -54.13 -27.88 -22.28
C ASP A 8 -55.04 -26.98 -21.40
N LYS A 9 -54.73 -25.67 -21.44
CA LYS A 9 -55.58 -24.46 -21.26
C LYS A 9 -56.29 -24.17 -19.92
N SER A 10 -55.81 -23.12 -19.26
CA SER A 10 -56.53 -21.83 -19.30
C SER A 10 -55.64 -20.63 -18.91
N ASP A 11 -55.19 -19.94 -19.95
CA ASP A 11 -54.75 -18.54 -19.95
C ASP A 11 -55.95 -17.60 -19.81
N LYS A 12 -55.77 -16.49 -19.08
CA LYS A 12 -56.23 -15.11 -19.35
C LYS A 12 -56.75 -14.39 -18.09
N LYS A 13 -55.94 -13.44 -17.60
CA LYS A 13 -56.29 -11.99 -17.45
C LYS A 13 -55.37 -11.34 -16.41
N TYR A 14 -54.38 -10.56 -16.87
CA TYR A 14 -54.28 -9.10 -16.67
C TYR A 14 -52.86 -8.62 -16.93
N THR A 15 -52.64 -8.24 -18.18
CA THR A 15 -51.62 -7.29 -18.62
C THR A 15 -52.12 -5.86 -18.36
N LYS A 16 -51.38 -5.05 -17.58
CA LYS A 16 -51.12 -3.60 -17.78
C LYS A 16 -50.47 -2.96 -16.54
N LYS A 17 -49.47 -2.10 -16.81
CA LYS A 17 -48.71 -1.20 -15.89
C LYS A 17 -47.56 -1.92 -15.15
N ASN A 18 -46.26 -1.66 -15.36
CA ASN A 18 -45.58 -0.46 -15.80
C ASN A 18 -44.41 -0.77 -16.76
N LYS A 19 -44.55 -0.29 -18.01
CA LYS A 19 -43.48 0.00 -18.96
C LYS A 19 -43.05 1.46 -18.74
N ILE A 20 -41.97 1.70 -17.99
CA ILE A 20 -41.21 2.98 -17.94
C ILE A 20 -39.79 2.56 -17.52
N GLN A 21 -38.84 2.24 -18.40
CA GLN A 21 -37.93 3.18 -19.03
C GLN A 21 -37.09 2.42 -20.07
N HIS A 22 -37.44 2.53 -21.35
CA HIS A 22 -36.50 2.33 -22.46
C HIS A 22 -37.01 3.16 -23.63
N LYS A 23 -36.54 4.40 -23.71
CA LYS A 23 -36.57 5.24 -24.91
C LYS A 23 -35.51 6.32 -24.74
N PHE A 24 -34.26 5.97 -25.04
CA PHE A 24 -33.30 6.95 -25.52
C PHE A 24 -33.05 6.63 -26.99
N ARG A 25 -33.50 7.56 -27.84
CA ARG A 25 -33.31 7.55 -29.28
C ARG A 25 -31.82 7.44 -29.59
N GLN A 26 -31.51 6.56 -30.54
CA GLN A 26 -30.28 6.63 -31.31
C GLN A 26 -30.21 8.02 -31.98
N LEU A 27 -29.17 8.77 -31.65
CA LEU A 27 -28.65 9.89 -32.44
C LEU A 27 -27.19 9.58 -32.74
N PRO A 28 -26.69 9.88 -33.95
CA PRO A 28 -25.36 9.49 -34.40
C PRO A 28 -24.29 10.27 -33.62
N VAL A 29 -23.37 9.56 -32.96
CA VAL A 29 -22.22 10.16 -32.26
C VAL A 29 -21.10 10.44 -33.27
N LYS A 30 -21.30 11.46 -34.09
CA LYS A 30 -20.25 12.34 -34.58
C LYS A 30 -20.65 13.74 -34.11
N GLU A 31 -19.68 14.54 -33.67
CA GLU A 31 -19.86 15.90 -33.09
C GLU A 31 -20.14 15.97 -31.58
N PHE A 32 -19.20 15.50 -30.75
CA PHE A 32 -19.11 15.99 -29.36
C PHE A 32 -17.65 16.18 -28.89
N ASN A 33 -16.74 16.45 -29.83
CA ASN A 33 -15.34 16.81 -29.55
C ASN A 33 -14.98 18.25 -29.96
N HIS A 34 -15.97 19.13 -30.18
CA HIS A 34 -15.72 20.53 -30.55
C HIS A 34 -16.22 21.56 -29.53
N ALA A 35 -16.79 21.15 -28.38
CA ALA A 35 -17.36 22.08 -27.39
C ALA A 35 -16.41 22.50 -26.25
N HIS A 36 -15.26 21.82 -26.07
CA HIS A 36 -14.20 22.26 -25.13
C HIS A 36 -12.93 22.80 -25.81
N LYS A 37 -12.87 22.79 -27.16
CA LYS A 37 -11.79 23.40 -27.97
C LYS A 37 -12.19 24.73 -28.65
N LYS A 38 -13.35 25.31 -28.31
CA LYS A 38 -13.80 26.62 -28.78
C LYS A 38 -14.19 27.58 -27.63
N ALA A 39 -13.54 27.44 -26.48
CA ALA A 39 -13.63 28.41 -25.38
C ALA A 39 -12.36 29.28 -25.23
N VAL A 40 -11.39 29.18 -26.16
CA VAL A 40 -10.16 30.00 -26.16
C VAL A 40 -10.03 30.90 -27.39
N TYR A 41 -10.84 30.73 -28.45
CA TYR A 41 -10.82 31.65 -29.60
C TYR A 41 -12.22 31.85 -30.19
N SER A 42 -12.96 32.83 -29.64
CA SER A 42 -13.77 33.80 -30.40
C SER A 42 -14.70 34.55 -29.43
N ASN A 43 -14.30 35.75 -29.00
CA ASN A 43 -15.23 36.78 -28.56
C ASN A 43 -14.63 38.16 -28.84
N HIS A 44 -14.62 38.54 -30.12
CA HIS A 44 -14.62 39.95 -30.50
C HIS A 44 -16.04 40.49 -30.36
N ARG A 45 -16.42 40.86 -29.14
CA ARG A 45 -17.44 41.88 -28.89
C ARG A 45 -16.87 42.88 -27.91
N LYS A 46 -16.76 44.12 -28.39
CA LYS A 46 -16.30 45.30 -27.67
C LYS A 46 -17.12 45.48 -26.39
N HIS A 47 -16.53 45.13 -25.25
CA HIS A 47 -16.87 45.70 -23.96
C HIS A 47 -15.61 46.35 -23.42
N ASN A 48 -15.67 47.67 -23.24
CA ASN A 48 -14.67 48.44 -22.49
C ASN A 48 -14.64 47.91 -21.06
N VAL A 49 -13.66 47.07 -20.77
CA VAL A 49 -13.23 46.72 -19.41
C VAL A 49 -11.84 47.33 -19.27
N SER A 50 -11.64 48.15 -18.24
CA SER A 50 -10.34 48.73 -17.92
C SER A 50 -9.28 47.63 -17.90
N LYS A 51 -8.24 47.76 -18.75
CA LYS A 51 -7.01 46.99 -18.60
C LYS A 51 -6.46 47.30 -17.21
N PHE A 52 -6.63 46.39 -16.27
CA PHE A 52 -5.66 46.26 -15.21
C PHE A 52 -4.40 45.76 -15.91
N ASP A 53 -3.38 46.61 -16.00
CA ASP A 53 -2.05 46.19 -16.45
C ASP A 53 -1.57 45.13 -15.45
N SER A 54 -1.59 43.86 -15.87
CA SER A 54 -0.94 42.82 -15.09
C SER A 54 0.56 43.08 -15.09
N LYS A 55 1.20 42.86 -13.95
CA LYS A 55 2.64 43.02 -13.73
C LYS A 55 3.48 42.23 -14.73
N PHE A 56 2.93 41.13 -15.25
CA PHE A 56 3.57 40.24 -16.22
C PHE A 56 2.67 40.05 -17.45
N ASP A 57 3.26 40.02 -18.65
CA ASP A 57 2.57 39.75 -19.92
C ASP A 57 2.50 38.24 -20.22
N THR A 58 1.98 37.48 -19.24
CA THR A 58 1.77 36.04 -19.38
C THR A 58 0.63 35.59 -18.48
N GLN A 59 -0.16 34.61 -18.95
CA GLN A 59 -1.25 34.02 -18.17
C GLN A 59 -0.74 33.01 -17.11
N ILE A 60 0.55 32.68 -17.13
CA ILE A 60 1.18 31.73 -16.19
C ILE A 60 1.45 32.40 -14.83
N CYS A 61 1.64 33.72 -14.81
CA CYS A 61 2.01 34.47 -13.61
C CYS A 61 0.87 35.34 -13.11
N ASP A 62 0.82 35.57 -11.79
CA ASP A 62 -0.07 36.55 -11.19
C ASP A 62 0.71 37.76 -10.65
N ASP A 63 0.00 38.87 -10.39
CA ASP A 63 0.62 40.13 -9.96
C ASP A 63 1.30 40.06 -8.57
N LYS A 64 1.04 39.01 -7.80
CA LYS A 64 1.64 38.79 -6.47
C LYS A 64 2.99 38.10 -6.55
N MET A 65 3.35 37.50 -7.69
CA MET A 65 4.63 36.83 -7.89
C MET A 65 5.78 37.84 -8.03
N THR A 66 6.98 37.47 -7.57
CA THR A 66 8.22 38.20 -7.92
C THR A 66 8.60 37.92 -9.38
N PHE A 67 9.55 38.67 -9.93
CA PHE A 67 10.03 38.43 -11.29
C PHE A 67 10.66 37.03 -11.38
N GLU A 68 11.45 36.66 -10.37
CA GLU A 68 12.11 35.37 -10.23
C GLU A 68 11.09 34.23 -10.07
N ASP A 69 10.03 34.43 -9.29
CA ASP A 69 8.95 33.43 -9.15
C ASP A 69 8.21 33.22 -10.48
N CYS A 70 7.96 34.31 -11.23
CA CYS A 70 7.31 34.24 -12.53
C CYS A 70 8.22 33.53 -13.57
N GLU A 71 9.51 33.85 -13.60
CA GLU A 71 10.50 33.18 -14.44
C GLU A 71 10.55 31.68 -14.15
N LEU A 72 10.57 31.29 -12.86
CA LEU A 72 10.56 29.90 -12.46
C LEU A 72 9.24 29.19 -12.81
N ALA A 73 8.11 29.88 -12.72
CA ALA A 73 6.81 29.34 -13.13
C ALA A 73 6.74 29.10 -14.64
N ILE A 74 7.27 30.02 -15.45
CA ILE A 74 7.40 29.85 -16.91
C ILE A 74 8.29 28.65 -17.23
N LEU A 75 9.45 28.53 -16.58
CA LEU A 75 10.34 27.38 -16.76
C LEU A 75 9.65 26.07 -16.41
N ARG A 76 8.96 26.00 -15.26
CA ARG A 76 8.20 24.82 -14.83
C ARG A 76 7.13 24.44 -15.85
N HIS A 77 6.37 25.42 -16.33
CA HIS A 77 5.36 25.19 -17.37
C HIS A 77 5.98 24.65 -18.67
N ALA A 78 7.11 25.21 -19.11
CA ALA A 78 7.81 24.73 -20.30
C ALA A 78 8.37 23.31 -20.13
N ILE A 79 8.87 22.97 -18.94
CA ILE A 79 9.29 21.60 -18.57
C ILE A 79 8.08 20.66 -18.67
N ASP A 80 6.96 21.01 -18.03
CA ASP A 80 5.74 20.20 -18.03
C ASP A 80 5.23 19.94 -19.47
N GLU A 81 5.16 20.97 -20.30
CA GLU A 81 4.76 20.85 -21.72
C GLU A 81 5.73 19.97 -22.52
N THR A 82 7.04 20.14 -22.32
CA THR A 82 8.07 19.37 -23.03
C THR A 82 8.02 17.90 -22.62
N GLU A 83 7.90 17.62 -21.33
CA GLU A 83 7.72 16.26 -20.82
C GLU A 83 6.46 15.61 -21.40
N GLU A 84 5.34 16.34 -21.48
CA GLU A 84 4.09 15.82 -22.03
C GLU A 84 4.24 15.44 -23.51
N ILE A 85 4.94 16.26 -24.30
CA ILE A 85 5.22 15.98 -25.73
C ILE A 85 6.09 14.74 -25.87
N GLN A 86 7.19 14.64 -25.11
CA GLN A 86 8.10 13.50 -25.16
C GLN A 86 7.39 12.20 -24.78
N LYS A 87 6.61 12.23 -23.70
CA LYS A 87 5.82 11.10 -23.22
C LYS A 87 4.79 10.64 -24.27
N LYS A 88 4.05 11.56 -24.89
CA LYS A 88 3.11 11.26 -26.00
C LYS A 88 3.80 10.54 -27.17
N GLN A 89 4.98 11.00 -27.58
CA GLN A 89 5.70 10.37 -28.71
C GLN A 89 6.08 8.92 -28.41
N VAL A 90 6.50 8.63 -27.17
CA VAL A 90 6.83 7.27 -26.73
C VAL A 90 5.58 6.38 -26.76
N VAL A 91 4.46 6.83 -26.16
CA VAL A 91 3.19 6.08 -26.10
C VAL A 91 2.61 5.77 -27.49
N ILE A 92 2.83 6.64 -28.46
CA ILE A 92 2.33 6.48 -29.82
C ILE A 92 3.07 5.40 -30.61
N SER A 93 4.25 4.95 -30.18
CA SER A 93 5.00 3.93 -30.91
C SER A 93 4.24 2.60 -31.00
N ASP A 94 4.11 2.07 -32.21
CA ASP A 94 3.38 0.82 -32.45
C ASP A 94 4.02 -0.38 -31.73
N GLU A 95 5.34 -0.33 -31.51
CA GLU A 95 6.08 -1.32 -30.74
C GLU A 95 5.59 -1.39 -29.29
N ILE A 96 5.44 -0.24 -28.62
CA ILE A 96 4.99 -0.19 -27.23
C ILE A 96 3.51 -0.60 -27.13
N ARG A 97 2.67 -0.19 -28.08
CA ARG A 97 1.27 -0.68 -28.13
C ARG A 97 1.19 -2.20 -28.26
N LYS A 98 2.05 -2.80 -29.10
CA LYS A 98 2.15 -4.25 -29.21
C LYS A 98 2.60 -4.88 -27.89
N MET A 99 3.57 -4.27 -27.20
CA MET A 99 4.05 -4.75 -25.89
C MET A 99 2.92 -4.83 -24.86
N TYR A 100 2.13 -3.76 -24.72
CA TYR A 100 0.99 -3.73 -23.80
C TYR A 100 -0.14 -4.67 -24.22
N THR A 101 -0.38 -4.84 -25.52
CA THR A 101 -1.37 -5.81 -26.01
C THR A 101 -1.00 -7.25 -25.62
N ILE A 102 0.28 -7.60 -25.69
CA ILE A 102 0.79 -8.91 -25.24
C ILE A 102 0.57 -9.06 -23.73
N LEU A 103 0.91 -8.03 -22.96
CA LEU A 103 0.76 -8.01 -21.50
C LEU A 103 -0.70 -8.22 -21.08
N GLU A 104 -1.64 -7.45 -21.65
CA GLU A 104 -3.05 -7.53 -21.30
C GLU A 104 -3.63 -8.91 -21.63
N LYS A 105 -3.25 -9.51 -22.78
CA LYS A 105 -3.64 -10.89 -23.12
C LYS A 105 -3.10 -11.89 -22.10
N PHE A 106 -1.86 -11.73 -21.68
CA PHE A 106 -1.25 -12.59 -20.66
C PHE A 106 -2.00 -12.49 -19.33
N ILE A 107 -2.24 -11.26 -18.84
CA ILE A 107 -3.00 -10.96 -17.60
C ILE A 107 -4.38 -11.62 -17.63
N ILE A 108 -5.12 -11.48 -18.73
CA ILE A 108 -6.45 -12.07 -18.91
C ILE A 108 -6.36 -13.60 -18.84
N SER A 109 -5.43 -14.21 -19.58
CA SER A 109 -5.32 -15.68 -19.63
C SER A 109 -4.96 -16.29 -18.28
N LYS A 110 -4.05 -15.65 -17.55
CA LYS A 110 -3.59 -16.07 -16.22
C LYS A 110 -4.53 -15.64 -15.11
N LYS A 111 -5.53 -14.80 -15.42
CA LYS A 111 -6.48 -14.21 -14.48
C LYS A 111 -5.77 -13.51 -13.32
N LEU A 112 -4.72 -12.74 -13.63
CA LEU A 112 -3.95 -11.95 -12.67
C LEU A 112 -4.75 -10.74 -12.21
N ILE A 113 -4.51 -10.28 -10.98
CA ILE A 113 -5.27 -9.20 -10.35
C ILE A 113 -4.44 -7.93 -10.36
N VAL A 114 -4.84 -6.94 -11.15
CA VAL A 114 -4.17 -5.63 -11.21
C VAL A 114 -4.52 -4.80 -9.98
N TYR A 115 -3.51 -4.22 -9.33
CA TYR A 115 -3.66 -3.39 -8.13
C TYR A 115 -3.05 -1.99 -8.30
N GLY A 116 -2.90 -1.26 -7.20
CA GLY A 116 -2.12 -0.02 -7.16
C GLY A 116 -2.77 1.16 -7.90
N GLY A 117 -1.92 2.02 -8.46
CA GLY A 117 -2.36 3.26 -9.12
C GLY A 117 -3.19 3.00 -10.38
N LEU A 118 -2.82 1.98 -11.16
CA LEU A 118 -3.51 1.62 -12.39
C LEU A 118 -4.92 1.11 -12.11
N ALA A 119 -5.08 0.22 -11.12
CA ALA A 119 -6.40 -0.27 -10.71
C ALA A 119 -7.30 0.88 -10.24
N LEU A 120 -6.80 1.75 -9.36
CA LEU A 120 -7.53 2.94 -8.92
C LEU A 120 -7.99 3.79 -10.10
N ASN A 121 -7.10 4.07 -11.05
CA ASN A 121 -7.41 4.88 -12.23
C ASN A 121 -8.49 4.22 -13.11
N ARG A 122 -8.37 2.92 -13.38
CA ARG A 122 -9.30 2.17 -14.25
C ARG A 122 -10.70 2.09 -13.66
N LEU A 123 -10.82 2.02 -12.34
CA LEU A 123 -12.10 2.04 -11.63
C LEU A 123 -12.81 3.40 -11.75
N MET A 124 -12.08 4.51 -11.92
CA MET A 124 -12.69 5.83 -12.02
C MET A 124 -13.39 6.06 -13.36
N PRO A 125 -14.48 6.86 -13.38
CA PRO A 125 -15.04 7.34 -14.64
C PRO A 125 -14.01 8.19 -15.39
N LYS A 126 -14.07 8.22 -16.72
CA LYS A 126 -13.06 8.85 -17.59
C LYS A 126 -12.65 10.26 -17.16
N HIS A 127 -13.62 11.10 -16.76
CA HIS A 127 -13.38 12.49 -16.35
C HIS A 127 -12.66 12.63 -14.99
N ALA A 128 -12.58 11.56 -14.20
CA ALA A 128 -11.94 11.53 -12.89
C ALA A 128 -10.64 10.71 -12.89
N ARG A 129 -10.24 10.16 -14.03
CA ARG A 129 -8.96 9.46 -14.17
C ARG A 129 -7.81 10.45 -14.00
N PHE A 130 -6.79 10.04 -13.26
CA PHE A 130 -5.60 10.83 -12.98
C PHE A 130 -4.37 10.38 -13.78
N TYR A 131 -4.45 9.26 -14.51
CA TYR A 131 -3.52 8.95 -15.59
C TYR A 131 -4.15 9.30 -16.93
N ASN A 132 -3.37 9.95 -17.79
CA ASN A 132 -3.71 10.17 -19.17
C ASN A 132 -3.09 9.06 -20.03
N GLU A 133 -3.90 8.13 -20.51
CA GLU A 133 -3.47 6.96 -21.29
C GLU A 133 -2.87 7.34 -22.66
N ASP A 134 -3.11 8.57 -23.13
CA ASP A 134 -2.52 9.09 -24.36
C ASP A 134 -1.09 9.65 -24.15
N VAL A 135 -0.67 9.78 -22.89
CA VAL A 135 0.58 10.43 -22.50
C VAL A 135 1.45 9.49 -21.67
N GLU A 136 0.86 8.75 -20.74
CA GLU A 136 1.61 7.90 -19.81
C GLU A 136 1.10 6.46 -19.88
N LEU A 137 2.05 5.55 -19.99
CA LEU A 137 1.82 4.11 -19.90
C LEU A 137 2.41 3.62 -18.58
N PRO A 138 1.58 3.46 -17.54
CA PRO A 138 2.06 3.01 -16.24
C PRO A 138 2.39 1.51 -16.29
N ASP A 139 3.44 1.13 -15.56
CA ASP A 139 3.75 -0.26 -15.25
C ASP A 139 2.52 -0.97 -14.66
N TYR A 140 2.31 -2.23 -15.03
CA TYR A 140 1.24 -3.04 -14.43
C TYR A 140 1.73 -3.70 -13.15
N ASP A 141 1.22 -3.21 -12.01
CA ASP A 141 1.30 -3.90 -10.73
C ASP A 141 0.23 -5.00 -10.66
N MET A 142 0.60 -6.27 -10.51
CA MET A 142 -0.35 -7.38 -10.47
C MET A 142 -0.01 -8.46 -9.43
N TYR A 143 -1.04 -8.99 -8.78
CA TYR A 143 -0.91 -10.15 -7.91
C TYR A 143 -1.01 -11.46 -8.69
N SER A 144 -0.33 -12.48 -8.17
CA SER A 144 -0.28 -13.83 -8.73
C SER A 144 -0.11 -14.86 -7.61
N GLU A 145 -0.78 -16.01 -7.73
CA GLU A 145 -0.53 -17.20 -6.88
C GLU A 145 0.75 -17.94 -7.27
N ASN A 146 1.34 -17.62 -8.43
CA ASN A 146 2.56 -18.23 -8.94
C ASN A 146 3.42 -17.18 -9.64
N ALA A 147 3.84 -16.15 -8.90
CA ALA A 147 4.45 -14.94 -9.46
C ALA A 147 5.77 -15.22 -10.18
N LEU A 148 6.60 -16.10 -9.61
CA LEU A 148 7.91 -16.48 -10.18
C LEU A 148 7.77 -17.06 -11.59
N GLU A 149 6.91 -18.07 -11.75
CA GLU A 149 6.74 -18.74 -13.04
C GLU A 149 6.00 -17.84 -14.04
N ASN A 150 5.00 -17.06 -13.57
CA ASN A 150 4.32 -16.11 -14.44
C ASN A 150 5.28 -15.02 -14.97
N ALA A 151 6.28 -14.59 -14.18
CA ALA A 151 7.28 -13.64 -14.64
C ALA A 151 8.21 -14.24 -15.72
N LYS A 152 8.66 -15.49 -15.53
CA LYS A 152 9.47 -16.20 -16.54
C LYS A 152 8.67 -16.43 -17.83
N GLU A 153 7.43 -16.87 -17.71
CA GLU A 153 6.56 -17.14 -18.86
C GLU A 153 6.27 -15.87 -19.66
N LEU A 154 6.00 -14.75 -18.99
CA LEU A 154 5.82 -13.46 -19.66
C LEU A 154 7.09 -13.04 -20.42
N ALA A 155 8.26 -13.21 -19.82
CA ALA A 155 9.53 -12.97 -20.50
C ALA A 155 9.71 -13.89 -21.73
N ASP A 156 9.37 -15.17 -21.62
CA ASP A 156 9.42 -16.10 -22.75
C ASP A 156 8.48 -15.70 -23.89
N ILE A 157 7.28 -15.20 -23.57
CA ILE A 157 6.32 -14.72 -24.58
C ILE A 157 6.91 -13.55 -25.35
N TYR A 158 7.48 -12.55 -24.66
CA TYR A 158 8.12 -11.41 -25.33
C TYR A 158 9.30 -11.85 -26.20
N PHE A 159 10.14 -12.74 -25.70
CA PHE A 159 11.26 -13.23 -26.50
C PHE A 159 10.79 -13.96 -27.77
N LYS A 160 9.74 -14.79 -27.66
CA LYS A 160 9.12 -15.48 -28.82
C LYS A 160 8.51 -14.50 -29.82
N GLU A 161 8.01 -13.35 -29.37
CA GLU A 161 7.46 -12.28 -30.20
C GLU A 161 8.54 -11.42 -30.90
N GLY A 162 9.82 -11.72 -30.67
CA GLY A 162 10.97 -11.11 -31.36
C GLY A 162 11.66 -9.97 -30.61
N TYR A 163 11.28 -9.69 -29.36
CA TYR A 163 11.96 -8.71 -28.53
C TYR A 163 13.33 -9.24 -28.07
N LYS A 164 14.36 -8.41 -28.18
CA LYS A 164 15.77 -8.83 -27.97
C LYS A 164 16.19 -8.74 -26.52
N ASP A 165 15.91 -7.62 -25.86
CA ASP A 165 16.34 -7.33 -24.50
C ASP A 165 15.19 -7.61 -23.54
N VAL A 166 15.02 -8.88 -23.16
CA VAL A 166 13.99 -9.31 -22.23
C VAL A 166 14.63 -9.88 -20.96
N GLU A 167 14.18 -9.41 -19.79
CA GLU A 167 14.67 -9.86 -18.49
C GLU A 167 13.51 -9.95 -17.49
N ALA A 168 13.41 -11.04 -16.74
CA ALA A 168 12.62 -11.09 -15.51
C ALA A 168 13.57 -11.18 -14.32
N LYS A 169 13.40 -10.32 -13.31
CA LYS A 169 14.26 -10.32 -12.12
C LYS A 169 13.50 -10.05 -10.83
N SER A 170 14.07 -10.48 -9.71
CA SER A 170 13.54 -10.17 -8.37
C SER A 170 13.51 -8.67 -8.12
N GLY A 171 12.37 -8.14 -7.68
CA GLY A 171 12.18 -6.77 -7.21
C GLY A 171 12.84 -6.54 -5.84
N VAL A 172 12.67 -5.35 -5.26
CA VAL A 172 13.23 -5.02 -3.93
C VAL A 172 12.57 -5.87 -2.85
N HIS A 173 11.24 -5.98 -2.88
CA HIS A 173 10.46 -6.80 -1.98
C HIS A 173 10.50 -8.28 -2.37
N TYR A 174 10.60 -9.15 -1.38
CA TYR A 174 10.55 -10.60 -1.56
C TYR A 174 9.27 -11.01 -2.31
N GLY A 175 9.37 -11.98 -3.22
CA GLY A 175 8.23 -12.48 -3.98
C GLY A 175 7.62 -11.52 -5.01
N THR A 176 8.21 -10.34 -5.22
CA THR A 176 7.86 -9.45 -6.33
C THR A 176 8.88 -9.59 -7.45
N PHE A 177 8.42 -9.70 -8.69
CA PHE A 177 9.27 -9.85 -9.87
C PHE A 177 8.98 -8.75 -10.89
N LYS A 178 10.03 -8.17 -11.44
CA LYS A 178 9.96 -7.12 -12.46
C LYS A 178 10.30 -7.72 -13.83
N VAL A 179 9.46 -7.49 -14.83
CA VAL A 179 9.71 -7.89 -16.21
C VAL A 179 10.06 -6.66 -17.05
N PHE A 180 11.20 -6.72 -17.71
CA PHE A 180 11.74 -5.70 -18.60
C PHE A 180 11.72 -6.19 -20.03
N VAL A 181 11.34 -5.30 -20.94
CA VAL A 181 11.35 -5.53 -22.39
C VAL A 181 11.94 -4.28 -23.04
N ASN A 182 13.03 -4.43 -23.78
CA ASN A 182 13.78 -3.33 -24.38
C ASN A 182 14.09 -2.23 -23.34
N PHE A 183 14.51 -2.65 -22.14
CA PHE A 183 14.83 -1.80 -20.98
C PHE A 183 13.63 -1.05 -20.36
N ILE A 184 12.42 -1.25 -20.86
CA ILE A 184 11.18 -0.72 -20.29
C ILE A 184 10.67 -1.71 -19.24
N ALA A 185 10.47 -1.25 -18.00
CA ALA A 185 9.76 -2.02 -16.98
C ALA A 185 8.27 -2.09 -17.37
N ILE A 186 7.77 -3.27 -17.75
CA ILE A 186 6.40 -3.40 -18.25
C ILE A 186 5.43 -3.91 -17.18
N ALA A 187 5.97 -4.65 -16.19
CA ALA A 187 5.16 -5.40 -15.24
C ALA A 187 5.92 -5.69 -13.93
N ASP A 188 5.20 -5.50 -12.83
CA ASP A 188 5.56 -5.97 -11.49
C ASP A 188 4.55 -7.07 -11.10
N ILE A 189 5.05 -8.30 -10.90
CA ILE A 189 4.23 -9.46 -10.54
C ILE A 189 4.57 -9.86 -9.10
N THR A 190 3.62 -9.67 -8.18
CA THR A 190 3.80 -9.93 -6.75
C THR A 190 3.09 -11.21 -6.34
N GLN A 191 3.82 -12.08 -5.65
CA GLN A 191 3.31 -13.31 -5.06
C GLN A 191 2.28 -12.97 -3.97
N LEU A 192 1.13 -13.63 -4.02
CA LEU A 192 0.14 -13.57 -2.95
C LEU A 192 -0.20 -14.99 -2.50
N GLN A 193 -0.50 -15.16 -1.21
CA GLN A 193 -0.99 -16.44 -0.70
C GLN A 193 -2.34 -16.77 -1.33
N LYS A 194 -2.57 -18.06 -1.54
CA LYS A 194 -3.73 -18.60 -2.27
C LYS A 194 -5.05 -18.14 -1.64
N GLU A 195 -5.14 -18.18 -0.33
CA GLU A 195 -6.35 -17.84 0.43
C GLU A 195 -6.72 -16.36 0.20
N ILE A 196 -5.74 -15.46 0.37
CA ILE A 196 -5.90 -14.02 0.15
C ILE A 196 -6.22 -13.74 -1.33
N TYR A 197 -5.48 -14.37 -2.25
CA TYR A 197 -5.68 -14.18 -3.68
C TYR A 197 -7.10 -14.52 -4.11
N ASN A 198 -7.60 -15.68 -3.66
CA ASN A 198 -8.96 -16.11 -3.99
C ASN A 198 -10.02 -15.20 -3.36
N SER A 199 -9.79 -14.73 -2.12
CA SER A 199 -10.67 -13.74 -1.49
C SER A 199 -10.75 -12.44 -2.31
N ILE A 200 -9.61 -11.83 -2.65
CA ILE A 200 -9.55 -10.62 -3.49
C ILE A 200 -10.19 -10.86 -4.86
N LYS A 201 -9.87 -11.99 -5.50
CA LYS A 201 -10.38 -12.33 -6.83
C LYS A 201 -11.89 -12.48 -6.86
N SER A 202 -12.48 -13.00 -5.79
CA SER A 202 -13.94 -13.18 -5.69
C SER A 202 -14.71 -11.87 -5.70
N GLU A 203 -14.10 -10.79 -5.21
CA GLU A 203 -14.68 -9.44 -5.17
C GLU A 203 -14.15 -8.50 -6.26
N ALA A 204 -13.19 -8.95 -7.07
CA ALA A 204 -12.51 -8.13 -8.05
C ALA A 204 -13.47 -7.55 -9.10
N VAL A 205 -13.19 -6.31 -9.52
CA VAL A 205 -13.96 -5.64 -10.56
C VAL A 205 -13.37 -6.02 -11.92
N ILE A 206 -14.18 -6.65 -12.77
CA ILE A 206 -13.73 -7.10 -14.10
C ILE A 206 -14.04 -6.02 -15.13
N ILE A 207 -13.00 -5.52 -15.81
CA ILE A 207 -13.14 -4.57 -16.92
C ILE A 207 -12.34 -5.12 -18.10
N SER A 208 -12.99 -5.31 -19.25
CA SER A 208 -12.37 -5.88 -20.45
C SER A 208 -11.66 -7.23 -20.23
N GLY A 209 -12.17 -8.05 -19.30
CA GLY A 209 -11.59 -9.35 -18.96
C GLY A 209 -10.42 -9.31 -17.96
N ILE A 210 -9.94 -8.12 -17.59
CA ILE A 210 -8.89 -7.94 -16.56
C ILE A 210 -9.55 -7.82 -15.19
N TYR A 211 -9.01 -8.53 -14.20
CA TYR A 211 -9.41 -8.42 -12.81
C TYR A 211 -8.68 -7.25 -12.17
N TYR A 212 -9.42 -6.29 -11.61
CA TYR A 212 -8.88 -5.19 -10.81
C TYR A 212 -9.22 -5.39 -9.34
N CYS A 213 -8.28 -5.10 -8.45
CA CYS A 213 -8.49 -5.19 -7.00
C CYS A 213 -9.80 -4.49 -6.57
N PRO A 214 -10.56 -5.09 -5.64
CA PRO A 214 -11.79 -4.51 -5.15
C PRO A 214 -11.53 -3.16 -4.44
N PRO A 215 -12.48 -2.22 -4.49
CA PRO A 215 -12.33 -0.91 -3.85
C PRO A 215 -11.96 -0.97 -2.37
N ASN A 216 -12.47 -1.96 -1.62
CA ASN A 216 -12.16 -2.10 -0.19
C ASN A 216 -10.70 -2.52 0.04
N TYR A 217 -10.12 -3.36 -0.82
CA TYR A 217 -8.69 -3.72 -0.77
C TYR A 217 -7.80 -2.53 -1.13
N LEU A 218 -8.16 -1.78 -2.17
CA LEU A 218 -7.42 -0.55 -2.52
C LEU A 218 -7.50 0.50 -1.41
N ARG A 219 -8.66 0.60 -0.74
CA ARG A 219 -8.83 1.44 0.44
C ARG A 219 -7.95 0.98 1.59
N MET A 220 -7.91 -0.32 1.88
CA MET A 220 -7.02 -0.92 2.87
C MET A 220 -5.57 -0.54 2.59
N SER A 221 -5.07 -0.75 1.36
CA SER A 221 -3.69 -0.44 1.01
C SER A 221 -3.35 1.05 1.12
N MET A 222 -4.33 1.94 0.93
CA MET A 222 -4.11 3.38 1.12
C MET A 222 -4.07 3.75 2.61
N TYR A 223 -4.92 3.16 3.45
CA TYR A 223 -4.85 3.36 4.89
C TYR A 223 -3.59 2.74 5.51
N LEU A 224 -3.10 1.63 4.95
CA LEU A 224 -1.81 1.05 5.30
C LEU A 224 -0.69 2.10 5.24
N GLU A 225 -0.55 2.79 4.10
CA GLU A 225 0.45 3.84 3.90
C GLU A 225 0.24 5.03 4.86
N LEU A 226 -1.00 5.53 4.99
CA LEU A 226 -1.31 6.68 5.85
C LEU A 226 -1.15 6.37 7.35
N SER A 227 -1.22 5.09 7.72
CA SER A 227 -1.06 4.63 9.10
C SER A 227 0.39 4.44 9.53
N ARG A 228 1.36 4.58 8.61
CA ARG A 228 2.79 4.28 8.82
C ARG A 228 3.67 5.52 8.78
N PRO A 229 3.79 6.30 9.87
CA PRO A 229 4.55 7.55 9.88
C PRO A 229 6.07 7.37 9.73
N ALA A 230 6.60 6.18 10.03
CA ALA A 230 8.00 5.86 9.78
C ALA A 230 8.25 5.27 8.36
N GLY A 231 7.19 5.11 7.56
CA GLY A 231 7.25 4.67 6.16
C GLY A 231 7.55 5.81 5.20
N ASP A 232 7.19 5.64 3.92
CA ASP A 232 7.43 6.66 2.89
C ASP A 232 6.35 7.77 2.91
N ILE A 233 6.54 8.74 3.79
CA ILE A 233 5.63 9.88 3.96
C ILE A 233 5.57 10.80 2.72
N SER A 234 6.56 10.74 1.81
CA SER A 234 6.55 11.54 0.58
C SER A 234 5.34 11.21 -0.31
N ARG A 235 4.77 10.03 -0.13
CA ARG A 235 3.62 9.54 -0.89
C ARG A 235 2.28 9.96 -0.30
N TRP A 236 2.23 10.44 0.94
CA TRP A 236 0.97 10.64 1.66
C TRP A 236 0.00 11.59 0.97
N GLU A 237 0.50 12.68 0.38
CA GLU A 237 -0.35 13.62 -0.36
C GLU A 237 -1.04 12.93 -1.55
N LYS A 238 -0.26 12.18 -2.33
CA LYS A 238 -0.73 11.41 -3.49
C LYS A 238 -1.73 10.33 -3.07
N ILE A 239 -1.43 9.61 -1.99
CA ILE A 239 -2.30 8.56 -1.45
C ILE A 239 -3.62 9.16 -0.96
N TYR A 240 -3.59 10.25 -0.20
CA TYR A 240 -4.79 10.88 0.33
C TYR A 240 -5.71 11.45 -0.76
N LYS A 241 -5.15 12.08 -1.80
CA LYS A 241 -5.90 12.55 -2.97
C LYS A 241 -6.63 11.38 -3.66
N ARG A 242 -5.94 10.25 -3.86
CA ARG A 242 -6.51 9.03 -4.47
C ARG A 242 -7.57 8.38 -3.58
N LEU A 243 -7.34 8.31 -2.28
CA LEU A 243 -8.30 7.78 -1.30
C LEU A 243 -9.59 8.61 -1.31
N THR A 244 -9.46 9.94 -1.33
CA THR A 244 -10.61 10.86 -1.41
C THR A 244 -11.42 10.60 -2.68
N LEU A 245 -10.74 10.43 -3.82
CA LEU A 245 -11.37 10.13 -5.09
C LEU A 245 -12.07 8.76 -5.08
N LEU A 246 -11.40 7.73 -4.57
CA LEU A 246 -11.97 6.40 -4.43
C LEU A 246 -13.23 6.44 -3.56
N ASN A 247 -13.19 7.12 -2.41
CA ASN A 247 -14.34 7.22 -1.51
C ASN A 247 -15.50 7.99 -2.12
N LYS A 248 -15.24 8.92 -3.04
CA LYS A 248 -16.28 9.65 -3.77
C LYS A 248 -17.03 8.75 -4.76
N PHE A 249 -16.31 7.94 -5.54
CA PHE A 249 -16.91 7.13 -6.61
C PHE A 249 -17.28 5.71 -6.18
N TYR A 250 -16.61 5.19 -5.16
CA TYR A 250 -16.82 3.88 -4.56
C TYR A 250 -16.93 4.03 -3.04
N PRO A 251 -17.98 4.70 -2.53
CA PRO A 251 -18.17 4.82 -1.09
C PRO A 251 -18.23 3.44 -0.44
N LEU A 252 -17.80 3.35 0.82
CA LEU A 252 -17.84 2.11 1.58
C LEU A 252 -19.29 1.63 1.70
N LYS A 253 -19.57 0.46 1.12
CA LYS A 253 -20.91 -0.13 1.17
C LYS A 253 -21.08 -0.87 2.49
N THR A 254 -22.16 -0.55 3.19
CA THR A 254 -22.52 -1.22 4.43
C THR A 254 -23.67 -2.20 4.22
N PRO A 255 -23.69 -3.31 4.96
CA PRO A 255 -24.89 -4.13 5.12
C PRO A 255 -26.06 -3.30 5.65
N LYS A 256 -27.29 -3.61 5.23
CA LYS A 256 -28.51 -2.97 5.78
C LYS A 256 -28.66 -3.18 7.29
N THR A 257 -28.01 -4.22 7.81
CA THR A 257 -28.04 -4.70 9.19
C THR A 257 -27.11 -3.95 10.14
N CYS A 258 -26.33 -2.93 9.71
CA CYS A 258 -25.48 -2.17 10.64
C CYS A 258 -26.25 -1.51 11.80
N LYS A 259 -27.58 -1.34 11.65
CA LYS A 259 -28.45 -0.86 12.72
C LYS A 259 -28.66 -1.89 13.83
N THR A 260 -28.65 -3.19 13.50
CA THR A 260 -28.98 -4.31 14.39
C THR A 260 -27.78 -5.18 14.73
N ILE A 261 -26.62 -4.96 14.12
CA ILE A 261 -25.37 -5.67 14.41
C ILE A 261 -24.80 -5.22 15.76
N GLU A 262 -24.40 -6.21 16.56
CA GLU A 262 -23.58 -6.05 17.76
C GLU A 262 -22.09 -5.99 17.36
N PHE A 263 -21.36 -4.99 17.86
CA PHE A 263 -19.96 -4.77 17.49
C PHE A 263 -18.96 -5.54 18.34
N GLN A 264 -19.37 -5.93 19.54
CA GLN A 264 -18.55 -6.71 20.44
C GLN A 264 -18.98 -8.18 20.36
N ARG A 265 -18.03 -9.09 20.56
CA ARG A 265 -18.28 -10.53 20.65
C ARG A 265 -19.18 -10.80 21.87
N ASP A 266 -20.18 -11.66 21.71
CA ASP A 266 -21.00 -12.08 22.83
C ASP A 266 -20.21 -12.97 23.78
N ILE A 267 -20.52 -12.85 25.06
CA ILE A 267 -20.00 -13.74 26.12
C ILE A 267 -21.02 -14.86 26.30
N GLU A 268 -20.62 -16.09 26.04
CA GLU A 268 -21.46 -17.27 26.18
C GLU A 268 -21.52 -17.74 27.64
N SER A 269 -20.41 -17.72 28.37
CA SER A 269 -20.33 -18.26 29.72
C SER A 269 -21.11 -17.44 30.75
N ASP A 270 -22.01 -18.10 31.47
CA ASP A 270 -22.79 -17.48 32.54
C ASP A 270 -21.93 -17.05 33.74
N SER A 271 -20.80 -17.72 33.98
CA SER A 271 -19.85 -17.32 35.04
C SER A 271 -19.20 -15.98 34.69
N ILE A 272 -18.83 -15.79 33.42
CA ILE A 272 -18.23 -14.58 32.90
C ILE A 272 -19.27 -13.47 32.79
N LYS A 273 -20.50 -13.77 32.35
CA LYS A 273 -21.62 -12.80 32.34
C LYS A 273 -21.81 -12.12 33.69
N LYS A 274 -21.72 -12.88 34.79
CA LYS A 274 -21.84 -12.33 36.16
C LYS A 274 -20.67 -11.43 36.56
N LYS A 275 -19.47 -11.68 36.03
CA LYS A 275 -18.24 -10.92 36.33
C LYS A 275 -17.79 -10.00 35.19
N THR A 276 -18.62 -9.78 34.17
CA THR A 276 -18.23 -9.17 32.90
C THR A 276 -17.62 -7.77 33.09
N THR A 277 -18.24 -6.93 33.92
CA THR A 277 -17.72 -5.57 34.17
C THR A 277 -16.38 -5.60 34.90
N PHE A 278 -16.20 -6.52 35.85
CA PHE A 278 -14.94 -6.66 36.58
C PHE A 278 -13.83 -7.15 35.63
N LEU A 279 -14.11 -8.19 34.83
CA LEU A 279 -13.18 -8.72 33.84
C LEU A 279 -12.80 -7.65 32.80
N TYR A 280 -13.76 -6.89 32.31
CA TYR A 280 -13.53 -5.79 31.38
C TYR A 280 -12.52 -4.77 31.93
N TYR A 281 -12.72 -4.28 33.15
CA TYR A 281 -11.81 -3.30 33.74
C TYR A 281 -10.45 -3.90 34.08
N LEU A 282 -10.40 -5.16 34.49
CA LEU A 282 -9.16 -5.87 34.77
C LEU A 282 -8.29 -5.98 33.51
N VAL A 283 -8.85 -6.46 32.39
CA VAL A 283 -8.13 -6.59 31.12
C VAL A 283 -7.74 -5.22 30.58
N ARG A 284 -8.66 -4.24 30.63
CA ARG A 284 -8.39 -2.87 30.17
C ARG A 284 -7.22 -2.25 30.92
N ASP A 285 -7.24 -2.27 32.25
CA ASP A 285 -6.24 -1.60 33.08
C ASP A 285 -4.88 -2.29 32.96
N ASN A 286 -4.87 -3.62 32.89
CA ASN A 286 -3.66 -4.40 32.63
C ASN A 286 -3.02 -4.02 31.28
N PHE A 287 -3.81 -3.89 30.21
CA PHE A 287 -3.30 -3.44 28.92
C PHE A 287 -2.84 -1.98 28.90
N ILE A 288 -3.51 -1.09 29.64
CA ILE A 288 -3.07 0.30 29.81
C ILE A 288 -1.69 0.34 30.48
N GLU A 289 -1.49 -0.45 31.54
CA GLU A 289 -0.22 -0.54 32.28
C GLU A 289 0.92 -1.12 31.44
N GLN A 290 0.60 -2.03 30.52
CA GLN A 290 1.54 -2.56 29.54
C GLN A 290 1.81 -1.61 28.36
N GLU A 291 1.13 -0.46 28.31
CA GLU A 291 1.21 0.53 27.25
C GLU A 291 0.98 -0.02 25.82
N VAL A 292 0.13 -1.05 25.68
CA VAL A 292 -0.26 -1.61 24.38
C VAL A 292 -1.19 -0.64 23.64
N ILE A 293 -1.34 -0.83 22.32
CA ILE A 293 -2.19 0.03 21.51
C ILE A 293 -3.55 -0.60 21.30
N PHE A 294 -4.62 0.04 21.76
CA PHE A 294 -5.98 -0.42 21.51
C PHE A 294 -6.43 -0.10 20.08
N PHE A 295 -6.95 -1.08 19.35
CA PHE A 295 -7.56 -0.87 18.03
C PHE A 295 -8.88 -1.64 17.81
N GLY A 296 -9.33 -2.42 18.81
CA GLY A 296 -10.59 -3.17 18.81
C GLY A 296 -11.73 -2.53 19.58
N GLY A 297 -12.49 -3.35 20.32
CA GLY A 297 -13.69 -2.94 21.08
C GLY A 297 -13.51 -1.71 21.96
N TYR A 298 -12.43 -1.62 22.74
CA TYR A 298 -12.16 -0.45 23.58
C TYR A 298 -11.91 0.83 22.77
N ALA A 299 -11.14 0.73 21.67
CA ALA A 299 -10.90 1.86 20.78
C ALA A 299 -12.21 2.34 20.12
N ASN A 300 -13.05 1.39 19.66
CA ASN A 300 -14.37 1.70 19.11
C ASN A 300 -15.27 2.42 20.13
N LEU A 301 -15.28 1.98 21.39
CA LEU A 301 -15.98 2.68 22.48
C LEU A 301 -15.49 4.13 22.62
N LEU A 302 -14.18 4.36 22.58
CA LEU A 302 -13.62 5.71 22.71
C LEU A 302 -14.01 6.60 21.53
N TYR A 303 -13.93 6.09 20.31
CA TYR A 303 -14.37 6.81 19.10
C TYR A 303 -15.89 7.02 19.05
N SER A 304 -16.69 6.14 19.65
CA SER A 304 -18.15 6.28 19.70
C SER A 304 -18.62 7.59 20.37
N LYS A 305 -17.78 8.20 21.23
CA LYS A 305 -18.08 9.50 21.85
C LYS A 305 -18.37 10.61 20.84
N TYR A 306 -17.82 10.49 19.63
CA TYR A 306 -18.01 11.42 18.51
C TYR A 306 -19.18 11.06 17.59
N MET A 307 -19.94 10.00 17.90
CA MET A 307 -21.14 9.61 17.16
C MET A 307 -22.40 10.34 17.67
N PRO A 308 -23.50 10.31 16.91
CA PRO A 308 -24.82 10.65 17.40
C PRO A 308 -25.28 9.76 18.58
N ASN A 309 -26.04 10.31 19.53
CA ASN A 309 -26.43 9.60 20.76
C ASN A 309 -27.22 8.30 20.52
N ASN A 310 -28.00 8.23 19.44
CA ASN A 310 -28.75 7.06 19.00
C ASN A 310 -27.87 5.94 18.41
N GLU A 311 -26.55 6.13 18.31
CA GLU A 311 -25.61 5.10 17.86
C GLU A 311 -24.61 4.73 18.97
N LYS A 312 -24.32 5.66 19.90
CA LYS A 312 -23.44 5.44 21.05
C LYS A 312 -23.78 4.21 21.89
N TYR A 313 -25.08 3.95 22.11
CA TYR A 313 -25.51 2.85 22.99
C TYR A 313 -24.99 1.48 22.56
N LYS A 314 -24.68 1.29 21.27
CA LYS A 314 -24.15 0.04 20.71
C LYS A 314 -22.74 -0.29 21.18
N PHE A 315 -22.02 0.71 21.68
CA PHE A 315 -20.65 0.57 22.18
C PHE A 315 -20.57 0.66 23.71
N ASN A 316 -21.66 1.02 24.38
CA ASN A 316 -21.68 1.30 25.82
C ASN A 316 -21.68 0.04 26.70
N LYS A 317 -21.64 -1.17 26.10
CA LYS A 317 -21.55 -2.42 26.85
C LYS A 317 -20.10 -2.65 27.30
N LYS A 318 -19.90 -2.93 28.58
CA LYS A 318 -18.58 -3.23 29.16
C LYS A 318 -18.20 -4.69 28.89
N ILE A 319 -18.23 -5.10 27.63
CA ILE A 319 -17.89 -6.47 27.22
C ILE A 319 -16.35 -6.57 27.13
N PRO A 320 -15.72 -7.57 27.77
CA PRO A 320 -14.27 -7.77 27.75
C PRO A 320 -13.85 -8.29 26.37
N ASP A 321 -13.85 -7.39 25.40
CA ASP A 321 -13.57 -7.67 24.00
C ASP A 321 -12.50 -6.69 23.49
N PHE A 322 -11.25 -7.16 23.47
CA PHE A 322 -10.08 -6.33 23.21
C PHE A 322 -9.30 -6.82 22.00
N ASP A 323 -8.96 -5.90 21.10
CA ASP A 323 -7.92 -6.12 20.09
C ASP A 323 -6.85 -5.07 20.29
N VAL A 324 -5.61 -5.53 20.52
CA VAL A 324 -4.47 -4.68 20.87
C VAL A 324 -3.23 -5.02 20.03
N LEU A 325 -2.37 -4.01 19.81
CA LEU A 325 -1.03 -4.20 19.24
C LEU A 325 0.01 -4.19 20.37
N ALA A 326 0.88 -5.18 20.38
CA ALA A 326 2.00 -5.28 21.30
C ALA A 326 3.27 -5.75 20.57
N VAL A 327 4.40 -5.13 20.86
CA VAL A 327 5.70 -5.50 20.25
C VAL A 327 6.07 -6.94 20.59
N ASP A 328 5.77 -7.37 21.82
CA ASP A 328 5.93 -8.74 22.29
C ASP A 328 4.56 -9.30 22.75
N PRO A 329 3.82 -9.96 21.83
CA PRO A 329 2.53 -10.56 22.16
C PRO A 329 2.62 -11.63 23.24
N ASP A 330 3.71 -12.41 23.28
CA ASP A 330 3.92 -13.49 24.25
C ASP A 330 4.07 -12.96 25.66
N LEU A 331 4.92 -11.94 25.85
CA LEU A 331 5.06 -11.26 27.14
C LEU A 331 3.74 -10.62 27.58
N SER A 332 3.05 -9.97 26.65
CA SER A 332 1.78 -9.29 26.97
C SER A 332 0.69 -10.28 27.38
N ALA A 333 0.63 -11.43 26.70
CA ALA A 333 -0.27 -12.54 27.01
C ALA A 333 0.06 -13.18 28.37
N MET A 334 1.34 -13.35 28.68
CA MET A 334 1.82 -13.87 29.96
C MET A 334 1.38 -12.98 31.13
N ILE A 335 1.68 -11.67 31.06
CA ILE A 335 1.33 -10.70 32.11
C ILE A 335 -0.19 -10.67 32.36
N LEU A 336 -0.98 -10.66 31.28
CA LEU A 336 -2.44 -10.68 31.40
C LEU A 336 -2.92 -11.98 32.05
N THR A 337 -2.36 -13.12 31.63
CA THR A 337 -2.74 -14.45 32.16
C THR A 337 -2.44 -14.58 33.65
N GLU A 338 -1.28 -14.10 34.10
CA GLU A 338 -0.91 -14.08 35.53
C GLU A 338 -1.88 -13.21 36.33
N THR A 339 -2.14 -11.99 35.85
CA THR A 339 -3.09 -11.05 36.47
C THR A 339 -4.49 -11.64 36.59
N LEU A 340 -4.98 -12.33 35.55
CA LEU A 340 -6.28 -12.98 35.55
C LEU A 340 -6.35 -14.12 36.57
N LYS A 341 -5.30 -14.95 36.67
CA LYS A 341 -5.22 -16.04 37.67
C LYS A 341 -5.23 -15.52 39.09
N GLU A 342 -4.44 -14.48 39.38
CA GLU A 342 -4.40 -13.82 40.69
C GLU A 342 -5.77 -13.26 41.11
N ARG A 343 -6.58 -12.83 40.14
CA ARG A 343 -7.94 -12.32 40.37
C ARG A 343 -9.03 -13.40 40.29
N GLY A 344 -8.65 -14.67 40.28
CA GLY A 344 -9.56 -15.82 40.41
C GLY A 344 -10.18 -16.30 39.09
N PHE A 345 -9.58 -15.98 37.94
CA PHE A 345 -9.92 -16.60 36.65
C PHE A 345 -8.89 -17.70 36.33
N ASN A 346 -9.26 -18.97 36.53
CA ASN A 346 -8.29 -20.08 36.48
C ASN A 346 -8.23 -20.78 35.11
N ASN A 347 -9.36 -20.87 34.39
CA ASN A 347 -9.42 -21.52 33.09
C ASN A 347 -9.07 -20.52 31.98
N ILE A 348 -7.77 -20.34 31.73
CA ILE A 348 -7.27 -19.44 30.69
C ILE A 348 -6.54 -20.26 29.63
N THR A 349 -6.85 -20.03 28.37
CA THR A 349 -6.17 -20.67 27.23
C THR A 349 -5.58 -19.59 26.32
N GLN A 350 -4.34 -19.79 25.89
CA GLN A 350 -3.67 -18.96 24.89
C GLN A 350 -3.55 -19.76 23.60
N ILE A 351 -4.09 -19.24 22.50
CA ILE A 351 -3.99 -19.84 21.16
C ILE A 351 -3.10 -18.94 20.31
N LYS A 352 -1.97 -19.47 19.84
CA LYS A 352 -1.08 -18.75 18.92
C LYS A 352 -1.54 -18.97 17.47
N HIS A 353 -1.58 -17.88 16.71
CA HIS A 353 -1.93 -17.86 15.31
C HIS A 353 -0.74 -17.32 14.50
N GLU A 354 -0.29 -18.09 13.53
CA GLU A 354 0.75 -17.67 12.58
C GLU A 354 0.27 -16.52 11.69
N ALA A 355 1.22 -15.78 11.13
CA ALA A 355 0.90 -14.73 10.17
C ALA A 355 0.27 -15.31 8.88
N ILE A 356 -0.74 -14.60 8.34
CA ILE A 356 -1.37 -14.94 7.07
C ILE A 356 -0.99 -13.86 6.06
N GLY A 357 -0.01 -14.21 5.23
CA GLY A 357 0.58 -13.34 4.23
C GLY A 357 1.17 -12.08 4.86
N GLU A 358 1.04 -10.96 4.14
CA GLU A 358 1.45 -9.63 4.64
C GLU A 358 0.28 -8.87 5.30
N ILE A 359 -0.90 -9.51 5.42
CA ILE A 359 -2.16 -8.86 5.80
C ILE A 359 -2.47 -9.06 7.28
N ILE A 360 -2.41 -10.31 7.77
CA ILE A 360 -2.72 -10.63 9.16
C ILE A 360 -1.43 -10.98 9.87
N PRO A 361 -1.01 -10.20 10.88
CA PRO A 361 0.19 -10.52 11.62
C PRO A 361 -0.02 -11.72 12.54
N GLU A 362 1.11 -12.30 12.97
CA GLU A 362 1.17 -13.22 14.10
C GLU A 362 0.43 -12.61 15.30
N HIS A 363 -0.39 -13.42 15.96
CA HIS A 363 -1.18 -12.96 17.09
C HIS A 363 -1.54 -14.06 18.08
N ILE A 364 -1.85 -13.64 19.30
CA ILE A 364 -2.28 -14.52 20.37
C ILE A 364 -3.73 -14.21 20.72
N GLN A 365 -4.55 -15.24 20.76
CA GLN A 365 -5.92 -15.20 21.25
C GLN A 365 -5.96 -15.68 22.69
N ILE A 366 -6.56 -14.88 23.58
CA ILE A 366 -6.74 -15.21 25.00
C ILE A 366 -8.20 -15.56 25.24
N LEU A 367 -8.43 -16.79 25.73
CA LEU A 367 -9.73 -17.27 26.12
C LEU A 367 -9.80 -17.41 27.65
N VAL A 368 -10.92 -16.98 28.23
CA VAL A 368 -11.31 -17.31 29.60
C VAL A 368 -12.50 -18.26 29.49
N GLU A 369 -12.34 -19.47 30.01
CA GLU A 369 -13.24 -20.59 29.78
C GLU A 369 -13.42 -20.90 28.28
N LYS A 370 -14.50 -20.40 27.66
CA LYS A 370 -14.79 -20.55 26.22
C LYS A 370 -14.83 -19.22 25.49
N ASP A 371 -14.86 -18.12 26.24
CA ASP A 371 -15.06 -16.79 25.69
C ASP A 371 -13.73 -16.14 25.35
N THR A 372 -13.63 -15.62 24.13
CA THR A 372 -12.45 -14.87 23.71
C THR A 372 -12.49 -13.47 24.28
N ILE A 373 -11.49 -13.13 25.09
CA ILE A 373 -11.43 -11.83 25.77
C ILE A 373 -10.48 -10.84 25.10
N ALA A 374 -9.43 -11.35 24.44
CA ALA A 374 -8.44 -10.50 23.81
C ALA A 374 -7.76 -11.17 22.62
N PHE A 375 -7.44 -10.36 21.62
CA PHE A 375 -6.44 -10.67 20.60
C PHE A 375 -5.28 -9.68 20.74
N ILE A 376 -4.06 -10.22 20.79
CA ILE A 376 -2.81 -9.47 20.93
C ILE A 376 -2.01 -9.68 19.65
N TYR A 377 -1.98 -8.66 18.80
CA TYR A 377 -1.35 -8.70 17.48
C TYR A 377 0.05 -8.11 17.51
N LYS A 378 0.99 -8.75 16.81
CA LYS A 378 2.33 -8.22 16.60
C LYS A 378 2.31 -7.14 15.51
N PRO A 379 2.85 -5.94 15.73
CA PRO A 379 2.93 -4.94 14.67
C PRO A 379 3.95 -5.36 13.60
N ILE A 380 3.52 -5.41 12.33
CA ILE A 380 4.38 -5.69 11.16
C ILE A 380 5.17 -4.48 10.66
N ALA A 381 4.81 -3.30 11.15
CA ALA A 381 5.35 -2.00 10.75
C ALA A 381 5.16 -0.99 11.88
N CYS A 382 5.64 0.25 11.70
CA CYS A 382 5.36 1.30 12.68
C CYS A 382 3.95 1.85 12.47
N HIS A 383 2.97 1.39 13.25
CA HIS A 383 1.57 1.78 13.12
C HIS A 383 1.21 2.95 14.05
N SER A 384 0.61 4.00 13.49
CA SER A 384 0.31 5.23 14.20
C SER A 384 -0.75 5.06 15.29
N TYR A 385 -0.57 5.77 16.40
CA TYR A 385 -1.53 5.86 17.49
C TYR A 385 -1.58 7.28 18.07
N ASN A 386 -2.59 7.50 18.92
CA ASN A 386 -2.75 8.70 19.72
C ASN A 386 -2.75 8.34 21.21
N ILE A 387 -2.23 9.25 22.02
CA ILE A 387 -2.27 9.14 23.47
C ILE A 387 -3.48 9.93 23.99
N ILE A 388 -4.27 9.32 24.87
CA ILE A 388 -5.40 9.96 25.54
C ILE A 388 -5.29 9.78 27.05
N HIS A 389 -5.75 10.77 27.80
CA HIS A 389 -5.82 10.68 29.26
C HIS A 389 -7.13 10.01 29.64
N ILE A 390 -7.06 9.01 30.53
CA ILE A 390 -8.23 8.29 31.04
C ILE A 390 -8.63 8.91 32.37
N ASP A 391 -9.90 9.30 32.47
CA ASP A 391 -10.51 9.92 33.65
C ASP A 391 -9.81 11.23 34.07
N ASN A 392 -10.11 11.76 35.25
CA ASN A 392 -9.29 12.80 35.90
C ASN A 392 -7.99 12.22 36.50
N SER A 393 -7.61 11.01 36.09
CA SER A 393 -6.38 10.36 36.54
C SER A 393 -5.23 10.71 35.59
N ASN A 394 -4.00 10.75 36.09
CA ASN A 394 -2.81 10.99 35.28
C ASN A 394 -2.39 9.74 34.48
N ARG A 395 -3.34 8.85 34.13
CA ARG A 395 -3.10 7.63 33.35
C ARG A 395 -3.36 7.89 31.88
N GLU A 396 -2.46 7.38 31.06
CA GLU A 396 -2.53 7.51 29.61
C GLU A 396 -2.87 6.18 28.97
N ALA A 397 -3.76 6.19 27.98
CA ALA A 397 -3.97 5.06 27.08
C ALA A 397 -3.57 5.40 25.67
N ARG A 398 -2.98 4.41 24.99
CA ARG A 398 -2.61 4.51 23.60
C ARG A 398 -3.65 3.85 22.72
N VAL A 399 -4.18 4.61 21.76
CA VAL A 399 -5.29 4.18 20.92
C VAL A 399 -4.90 4.39 19.47
N ALA A 400 -5.03 3.34 18.66
CA ALA A 400 -4.72 3.39 17.23
C ALA A 400 -5.49 4.54 16.57
N THR A 401 -4.82 5.24 15.64
CA THR A 401 -5.51 6.25 14.84
C THR A 401 -6.61 5.61 14.00
N ILE A 402 -7.57 6.42 13.51
CA ILE A 402 -8.59 5.92 12.58
C ILE A 402 -7.95 5.28 11.33
N ASP A 403 -6.84 5.85 10.83
CA ASP A 403 -6.12 5.31 9.68
C ASP A 403 -5.56 3.90 9.97
N THR A 404 -4.96 3.70 11.16
CA THR A 404 -4.52 2.38 11.61
C THR A 404 -5.69 1.42 11.77
N MET A 405 -6.78 1.82 12.44
CA MET A 405 -7.95 0.94 12.62
C MET A 405 -8.59 0.53 11.29
N LEU A 406 -8.74 1.47 10.35
CA LEU A 406 -9.31 1.19 9.02
C LEU A 406 -8.42 0.28 8.19
N ASN A 407 -7.09 0.41 8.30
CA ASN A 407 -6.16 -0.54 7.71
C ASN A 407 -6.45 -1.96 8.21
N PHE A 408 -6.41 -2.19 9.53
CA PHE A 408 -6.63 -3.52 10.10
C PHE A 408 -8.03 -4.07 9.81
N TYR A 409 -9.08 -3.27 9.95
CA TYR A 409 -10.45 -3.75 9.72
C TYR A 409 -10.66 -4.14 8.27
N LEU A 410 -10.20 -3.33 7.31
CA LEU A 410 -10.35 -3.67 5.90
C LEU A 410 -9.45 -4.85 5.50
N ALA A 411 -8.30 -5.03 6.15
CA ALA A 411 -7.44 -6.20 5.98
C ALA A 411 -8.16 -7.50 6.41
N PHE A 412 -8.90 -7.46 7.53
CA PHE A 412 -9.64 -8.61 8.06
C PHE A 412 -10.78 -9.11 7.15
N LEU A 413 -11.22 -8.30 6.18
CA LEU A 413 -12.21 -8.73 5.17
C LEU A 413 -11.68 -9.81 4.23
N TYR A 414 -10.36 -9.88 4.04
CA TYR A 414 -9.74 -10.71 3.02
C TYR A 414 -9.21 -12.04 3.53
N VAL A 415 -9.56 -12.41 4.77
CA VAL A 415 -9.16 -13.66 5.40
C VAL A 415 -10.38 -14.39 5.94
N ASP A 416 -10.50 -15.67 5.62
CA ASP A 416 -11.61 -16.53 6.02
C ASP A 416 -11.34 -17.13 7.42
N LEU A 417 -11.56 -16.32 8.45
CA LEU A 417 -11.44 -16.75 9.85
C LEU A 417 -12.82 -16.71 10.54
N PRO A 418 -13.20 -17.75 11.32
CA PRO A 418 -14.55 -17.86 11.89
C PRO A 418 -14.96 -16.68 12.78
N TYR A 419 -13.98 -16.02 13.40
CA TYR A 419 -14.18 -14.90 14.31
C TYR A 419 -14.26 -13.54 13.61
N TYR A 420 -14.04 -13.48 12.29
CA TYR A 420 -14.18 -12.28 11.47
C TYR A 420 -15.52 -12.28 10.72
N SER A 421 -16.47 -11.52 11.25
CA SER A 421 -17.72 -11.24 10.55
C SER A 421 -17.53 -10.08 9.57
N VAL A 422 -17.61 -10.38 8.27
CA VAL A 422 -17.54 -9.40 7.17
C VAL A 422 -18.50 -8.23 7.41
N ASP A 423 -19.76 -8.54 7.74
CA ASP A 423 -20.78 -7.53 7.99
C ASP A 423 -20.41 -6.63 9.17
N ARG A 424 -19.97 -7.21 10.29
CA ARG A 424 -19.55 -6.45 11.48
C ARG A 424 -18.38 -5.54 11.15
N ILE A 425 -17.37 -6.06 10.45
CA ILE A 425 -16.16 -5.33 10.07
C ILE A 425 -16.52 -4.14 9.15
N LEU A 426 -17.33 -4.36 8.12
CA LEU A 426 -17.77 -3.30 7.21
C LEU A 426 -18.56 -2.21 7.96
N CYS A 427 -19.43 -2.60 8.89
CA CYS A 427 -20.14 -1.65 9.72
C CYS A 427 -19.17 -0.82 10.58
N MET A 428 -18.24 -1.46 11.32
CA MET A 428 -17.23 -0.76 12.13
C MET A 428 -16.37 0.19 11.30
N ALA A 429 -15.88 -0.27 10.14
CA ALA A 429 -15.11 0.57 9.23
C ALA A 429 -15.92 1.78 8.75
N ASN A 430 -17.21 1.61 8.45
CA ASN A 430 -18.07 2.72 8.07
C ASN A 430 -18.28 3.73 9.20
N TYR A 431 -18.45 3.28 10.43
CA TYR A 431 -18.54 4.18 11.58
C TYR A 431 -17.29 5.04 11.75
N LEU A 432 -16.12 4.42 11.68
CA LEU A 432 -14.84 5.12 11.75
C LEU A 432 -14.68 6.10 10.58
N PHE A 433 -15.06 5.68 9.37
CA PHE A 433 -15.05 6.53 8.19
C PHE A 433 -15.93 7.78 8.38
N GLU A 434 -17.16 7.63 8.86
CA GLU A 434 -18.08 8.74 9.12
C GLU A 434 -17.54 9.71 10.19
N ILE A 435 -16.95 9.19 11.26
CA ILE A 435 -16.28 10.01 12.28
C ILE A 435 -15.14 10.80 11.67
N GLN A 436 -14.29 10.13 10.87
CA GLN A 436 -13.17 10.77 10.18
C GLN A 436 -13.65 11.89 9.26
N GLN A 437 -14.69 11.66 8.47
CA GLN A 437 -15.20 12.63 7.50
C GLN A 437 -15.76 13.88 8.20
N LYS A 438 -16.51 13.71 9.29
CA LYS A 438 -17.07 14.82 10.09
C LYS A 438 -15.99 15.61 10.84
N ASN A 439 -14.88 14.98 11.19
CA ASN A 439 -13.84 15.55 12.03
C ASN A 439 -12.49 15.74 11.31
N ARG A 440 -12.46 15.73 9.98
CA ARG A 440 -11.22 15.68 9.18
C ARG A 440 -10.19 16.79 9.46
N LEU A 441 -10.62 17.93 9.99
CA LEU A 441 -9.76 19.08 10.33
C LEU A 441 -9.38 19.11 11.83
N ASN A 442 -9.88 18.18 12.64
CA ASN A 442 -9.68 18.16 14.09
C ASN A 442 -8.35 17.46 14.41
N GLN A 443 -7.28 18.24 14.63
CA GLN A 443 -5.91 17.72 14.83
C GLN A 443 -5.52 17.61 16.30
N ARG A 444 -6.41 17.08 17.16
CA ARG A 444 -6.18 16.98 18.61
C ARG A 444 -6.76 15.71 19.23
N GLY A 445 -6.11 15.25 20.30
CA GLY A 445 -6.52 14.09 21.08
C GLY A 445 -6.74 12.86 20.20
N LEU A 446 -7.81 12.12 20.45
CA LEU A 446 -8.13 10.88 19.74
C LEU A 446 -8.36 11.08 18.22
N LEU A 447 -8.79 12.28 17.81
CA LEU A 447 -9.12 12.60 16.41
C LEU A 447 -7.91 13.10 15.60
N LYS A 448 -6.75 13.30 16.24
CA LYS A 448 -5.52 13.66 15.55
C LYS A 448 -5.21 12.60 14.48
N ARG A 449 -5.01 13.05 13.25
CA ARG A 449 -4.58 12.19 12.13
C ARG A 449 -3.12 12.48 11.81
N PHE A 450 -2.50 11.59 11.04
CA PHE A 450 -1.10 11.77 10.61
C PHE A 450 -0.15 11.91 11.81
N SER A 451 -0.43 11.16 12.89
CA SER A 451 0.41 11.17 14.09
C SER A 451 1.76 10.56 13.79
N SER A 452 2.83 11.17 14.31
CA SER A 452 4.20 10.63 14.25
C SER A 452 4.40 9.48 15.23
N ASP A 453 3.63 9.43 16.31
CA ASP A 453 3.73 8.40 17.34
C ASP A 453 3.25 7.06 16.77
N CYS A 454 4.09 6.02 16.83
CA CYS A 454 3.78 4.71 16.29
C CYS A 454 4.39 3.56 17.08
N ILE A 455 3.77 2.37 16.97
CA ILE A 455 4.24 1.11 17.59
C ILE A 455 4.79 0.16 16.52
N GLY A 456 5.88 -0.54 16.83
CA GLY A 456 6.54 -1.48 15.93
C GLY A 456 7.72 -0.88 15.18
N LYS A 457 8.45 -1.70 14.42
CA LYS A 457 9.57 -1.26 13.61
C LYS A 457 9.14 -1.21 12.14
N GLN A 458 9.29 -0.07 11.48
CA GLN A 458 9.13 0.00 10.03
C GLN A 458 10.38 -0.55 9.34
N PRO A 459 10.28 -1.60 8.51
CA PRO A 459 11.42 -2.05 7.71
C PRO A 459 11.88 -0.95 6.77
N GLN A 460 13.16 -0.61 6.83
CA GLN A 460 13.81 0.34 5.94
C GLN A 460 14.47 -0.38 4.75
N LEU A 461 14.94 0.40 3.76
CA LEU A 461 15.65 -0.17 2.61
C LEU A 461 16.92 -0.92 3.04
N GLU A 462 17.58 -0.43 4.08
CA GLU A 462 18.75 -1.04 4.70
C GLU A 462 18.41 -2.41 5.31
N ASP A 463 17.27 -2.52 6.00
CA ASP A 463 16.80 -3.79 6.57
C ASP A 463 16.55 -4.81 5.45
N MET A 464 15.86 -4.41 4.38
CA MET A 464 15.60 -5.28 3.22
C MET A 464 16.89 -5.72 2.51
N ARG A 465 17.89 -4.84 2.41
CA ARG A 465 19.21 -5.17 1.86
C ARG A 465 19.98 -6.13 2.75
N ALA A 466 19.92 -5.94 4.07
CA ALA A 466 20.57 -6.81 5.05
C ALA A 466 19.95 -8.22 4.99
N GLU A 467 18.62 -8.31 4.97
CA GLU A 467 17.88 -9.57 4.82
C GLU A 467 18.26 -10.28 3.52
N LYS A 468 18.27 -9.57 2.39
CA LYS A 468 18.74 -10.13 1.11
C LYS A 468 20.18 -10.63 1.17
N ALA A 469 21.09 -9.91 1.81
CA ALA A 469 22.48 -10.33 1.95
C ALA A 469 22.61 -11.60 2.81
N GLU A 470 21.80 -11.72 3.87
CA GLU A 470 21.73 -12.92 4.70
C GLU A 470 21.17 -14.11 3.91
N MET A 471 20.06 -13.92 3.21
CA MET A 471 19.44 -14.97 2.39
C MET A 471 20.36 -15.41 1.24
N PHE A 472 21.16 -14.51 0.68
CA PHE A 472 22.16 -14.87 -0.32
C PHE A 472 23.21 -15.83 0.25
N LYS A 473 23.72 -15.56 1.45
CA LYS A 473 24.68 -16.47 2.13
C LYS A 473 24.06 -17.83 2.42
N LYS A 474 22.79 -17.87 2.83
CA LYS A 474 22.08 -19.13 3.12
C LYS A 474 21.77 -19.96 1.87
N LEU A 475 21.52 -19.30 0.73
CA LEU A 475 21.00 -19.95 -0.47
C LEU A 475 22.01 -20.04 -1.62
N MET A 476 23.23 -19.50 -1.49
CA MET A 476 24.21 -19.47 -2.58
C MET A 476 24.57 -20.84 -3.16
N ASP A 477 24.51 -21.90 -2.35
CA ASP A 477 24.77 -23.28 -2.78
C ASP A 477 23.53 -23.96 -3.40
N LYS A 478 22.36 -23.32 -3.31
CA LYS A 478 21.06 -23.80 -3.82
C LYS A 478 20.60 -23.00 -5.05
N ARG A 479 21.53 -22.48 -5.85
CA ARG A 479 21.21 -21.75 -7.08
C ARG A 479 20.31 -22.58 -8.01
N GLY A 480 19.29 -21.96 -8.56
CA GLY A 480 18.29 -22.61 -9.41
C GLY A 480 17.15 -23.29 -8.64
N SER A 481 17.20 -23.33 -7.31
CA SER A 481 16.01 -23.70 -6.52
C SER A 481 14.96 -22.58 -6.57
N THR A 482 13.69 -22.97 -6.47
CA THR A 482 12.57 -22.01 -6.34
C THR A 482 12.80 -21.01 -5.22
N GLU A 483 13.29 -21.48 -4.07
CA GLU A 483 13.59 -20.61 -2.92
C GLU A 483 14.65 -19.56 -3.26
N TYR A 484 15.76 -19.94 -3.90
CA TYR A 484 16.79 -19.00 -4.35
C TYR A 484 16.22 -17.98 -5.35
N GLU A 485 15.43 -18.45 -6.31
CA GLU A 485 14.86 -17.60 -7.36
C GLU A 485 13.83 -16.61 -6.80
N MET A 486 13.06 -16.98 -5.77
CA MET A 486 12.15 -16.06 -5.10
C MET A 486 12.86 -14.81 -4.54
N TRP A 487 14.14 -14.94 -4.18
CA TRP A 487 14.96 -13.84 -3.67
C TRP A 487 15.81 -13.15 -4.73
N PHE A 488 16.35 -13.91 -5.68
CA PHE A 488 17.45 -13.49 -6.55
C PHE A 488 17.23 -13.86 -8.02
N LEU A 489 15.99 -14.02 -8.48
CA LEU A 489 15.69 -14.30 -9.88
C LEU A 489 16.46 -13.33 -10.78
N LYS A 490 17.15 -13.91 -11.76
CA LYS A 490 17.69 -13.21 -12.91
C LYS A 490 17.53 -14.11 -14.13
N TYR A 491 16.40 -13.98 -14.78
CA TYR A 491 15.98 -14.80 -15.91
C TYR A 491 16.07 -13.99 -17.20
N ASN A 492 16.79 -14.53 -18.19
CA ASN A 492 16.84 -13.99 -19.54
C ASN A 492 16.56 -15.15 -20.52
N PRO A 493 15.44 -15.10 -21.27
CA PRO A 493 15.01 -16.16 -22.18
C PRO A 493 16.02 -16.46 -23.30
N ALA A 494 16.85 -15.49 -23.71
CA ALA A 494 17.90 -15.69 -24.70
C ALA A 494 19.06 -16.54 -24.15
N LEU A 495 19.30 -16.48 -22.84
CA LEU A 495 20.34 -17.27 -22.16
C LEU A 495 19.81 -18.65 -21.70
N SER A 496 18.51 -18.76 -21.40
CA SER A 496 17.88 -19.98 -20.86
C SER A 496 17.38 -20.96 -21.93
N ASN A 497 16.89 -20.50 -23.09
CA ASN A 497 16.37 -21.37 -24.17
C ASN A 497 17.47 -22.10 -24.99
N GLY A 498 18.72 -22.09 -24.51
CA GLY A 498 19.80 -23.01 -24.89
C GLY A 498 20.02 -23.22 -26.38
N LYS A 499 20.84 -22.37 -27.02
CA LYS A 499 21.60 -22.67 -28.26
C LYS A 499 22.46 -21.46 -28.58
N MET A 500 23.78 -21.57 -28.39
CA MET A 500 24.72 -20.71 -29.08
C MET A 500 24.44 -20.84 -30.59
N GLN A 501 23.71 -19.89 -31.18
CA GLN A 501 24.02 -19.51 -32.55
C GLN A 501 25.43 -18.90 -32.46
N LYS A 502 26.43 -19.74 -32.74
CA LYS A 502 27.78 -19.27 -33.06
C LYS A 502 27.68 -18.40 -34.31
N HIS A 503 27.30 -17.14 -34.14
CA HIS A 503 27.81 -16.11 -35.03
C HIS A 503 29.24 -15.86 -34.58
N SER A 504 30.16 -16.63 -35.16
CA SER A 504 31.59 -16.41 -35.08
C SER A 504 31.92 -15.04 -35.67
N ALA A 505 31.92 -14.01 -34.83
CA ALA A 505 32.72 -12.82 -35.06
C ALA A 505 34.16 -13.16 -34.63
N VAL A 506 34.96 -13.59 -35.61
CA VAL A 506 36.40 -13.72 -35.47
C VAL A 506 36.97 -12.32 -35.25
N ILE A 507 37.28 -11.97 -33.99
CA ILE A 507 38.27 -10.93 -33.71
C ILE A 507 39.52 -11.66 -33.25
N SER A 508 40.45 -11.83 -34.18
CA SER A 508 41.81 -12.28 -33.92
C SER A 508 42.53 -11.26 -33.03
N MET A 509 42.86 -11.63 -31.80
CA MET A 509 43.91 -10.93 -31.03
C MET A 509 45.25 -11.68 -31.19
N PRO A 510 46.38 -10.96 -31.33
CA PRO A 510 47.68 -11.59 -31.54
C PRO A 510 48.17 -12.29 -30.28
N LYS A 511 48.71 -13.50 -30.46
CA LYS A 511 49.47 -14.25 -29.47
C LYS A 511 50.75 -13.48 -29.12
N ASN A 512 51.07 -13.39 -27.84
CA ASN A 512 52.42 -13.79 -27.42
C ASN A 512 52.46 -14.27 -25.96
N SER A 513 52.79 -15.55 -25.84
CA SER A 513 53.20 -16.25 -24.63
C SER A 513 54.68 -16.02 -24.37
N LYS A 514 55.09 -15.91 -23.10
CA LYS A 514 55.96 -16.90 -22.45
C LYS A 514 56.20 -16.55 -20.97
N LYS A 515 55.95 -17.53 -20.10
CA LYS A 515 56.39 -17.60 -18.71
C LYS A 515 57.88 -17.99 -18.66
N SER A 516 58.63 -17.47 -17.69
CA SER A 516 59.52 -18.30 -16.88
C SER A 516 59.80 -17.65 -15.52
N LYS A 517 59.55 -18.41 -14.45
CA LYS A 517 60.03 -18.15 -13.08
C LYS A 517 61.55 -18.37 -13.02
N LYS A 518 62.27 -17.54 -12.25
CA LYS A 518 63.51 -17.95 -11.56
C LYS A 518 63.64 -17.22 -10.23
N VAL A 519 64.22 -17.95 -9.27
CA VAL A 519 64.21 -17.76 -7.82
C VAL A 519 65.55 -17.15 -7.35
N LEU A 520 65.45 -16.32 -6.29
CA LEU A 520 66.40 -15.89 -5.25
C LEU A 520 67.93 -15.95 -5.47
N THR A 521 68.60 -14.83 -5.13
CA THR A 521 69.80 -14.80 -4.28
C THR A 521 69.91 -13.47 -3.52
N GLU A 522 70.20 -13.56 -2.22
CA GLU A 522 70.53 -12.46 -1.30
C GLU A 522 71.91 -11.83 -1.59
N SER A 523 72.05 -10.54 -1.29
CA SER A 523 73.27 -10.01 -0.66
C SER A 523 73.01 -8.66 0.02
N ILE A 524 73.62 -8.54 1.19
CA ILE A 524 73.57 -7.49 2.20
C ILE A 524 74.50 -6.34 1.80
N VAL A 525 74.07 -5.07 1.91
CA VAL A 525 74.95 -3.93 2.28
C VAL A 525 74.13 -2.87 3.05
N GLU A 526 74.54 -2.62 4.29
CA GLU A 526 74.10 -1.51 5.14
C GLU A 526 74.77 -0.17 4.74
N GLY A 527 74.06 0.94 4.88
CA GLY A 527 74.61 2.30 4.75
C GLY A 527 73.65 3.39 5.24
N SER A 528 74.04 4.07 6.31
CA SER A 528 73.33 4.99 7.22
C SER A 528 72.81 6.34 6.61
N PRO A 529 72.02 7.15 7.36
CA PRO A 529 71.00 8.07 6.83
C PRO A 529 71.38 9.57 6.82
N ILE A 530 70.69 10.37 6.00
CA ILE A 530 70.76 11.85 6.03
C ILE A 530 69.42 12.47 6.44
N LYS A 531 69.44 13.21 7.56
CA LYS A 531 68.39 14.07 8.13
C LYS A 531 68.21 15.35 7.29
N LYS A 532 66.96 15.83 7.10
CA LYS A 532 66.67 17.27 6.95
C LYS A 532 65.51 17.71 7.85
N LYS A 533 65.77 18.81 8.57
CA LYS A 533 65.00 19.39 9.68
C LYS A 533 63.82 20.26 9.20
N ARG A 534 62.75 20.24 9.99
CA ARG A 534 61.66 21.23 10.09
C ARG A 534 62.13 22.53 10.77
N THR A 535 61.57 23.67 10.36
CA THR A 535 61.55 24.92 11.13
C THR A 535 60.12 25.26 11.58
N ARG A 536 59.98 25.61 12.86
CA ARG A 536 58.75 26.08 13.54
C ARG A 536 58.76 27.60 13.62
N LYS A 537 57.59 28.25 13.51
CA LYS A 537 57.30 29.54 14.17
C LYS A 537 56.04 29.40 15.02
N LYS A 538 56.14 29.82 16.28
CA LYS A 538 55.06 30.01 17.27
C LYS A 538 54.79 31.51 17.40
N VAL A 539 53.54 31.97 17.50
CA VAL A 539 53.11 33.16 18.26
C VAL A 539 51.62 32.97 18.68
N LYS A 540 51.37 32.72 19.97
CA LYS A 540 50.60 33.47 21.00
C LYS A 540 49.06 33.47 20.90
N LYS A 541 48.43 33.51 22.07
CA LYS A 541 47.06 33.07 22.42
C LYS A 541 46.30 34.22 23.10
N LEU A 542 44.96 34.11 23.07
CA LEU A 542 43.88 34.74 23.88
C LEU A 542 43.29 36.08 23.35
N PRO A 543 42.03 36.43 23.67
CA PRO A 543 41.02 35.73 24.50
C PRO A 543 39.63 35.49 23.84
N LYS A 544 38.78 34.77 24.57
CA LYS A 544 37.39 34.40 24.29
C LYS A 544 36.45 35.61 24.25
N ASN A 545 35.47 35.61 23.34
CA ASN A 545 34.20 36.30 23.52
C ASN A 545 33.02 35.46 23.00
N LYS A 546 31.93 35.48 23.76
CA LYS A 546 30.60 34.92 23.47
C LYS A 546 29.96 35.67 22.31
N TYR A 547 29.22 34.99 21.43
CA TYR A 547 27.85 35.35 21.03
C TYR A 547 27.22 34.26 20.13
N ASN A 548 25.91 34.14 20.26
CA ASN A 548 24.98 33.20 19.63
C ASN A 548 25.04 33.22 18.09
N GLY A 549 24.75 32.07 17.47
CA GLY A 549 24.53 31.96 16.03
C GLY A 549 24.02 30.58 15.64
N ILE A 550 22.73 30.52 15.33
CA ILE A 550 21.99 29.44 14.68
C ILE A 550 22.64 29.12 13.32
N ILE A 551 22.89 27.84 13.02
CA ILE A 551 23.15 27.36 11.65
C ILE A 551 22.49 25.98 11.48
N GLU A 552 21.43 25.94 10.67
CA GLU A 552 20.89 24.73 10.04
C GLU A 552 21.86 24.24 8.95
N PRO A 553 22.04 22.93 8.75
CA PRO A 553 22.78 22.41 7.62
C PRO A 553 21.88 22.31 6.38
N VAL A 554 22.22 23.11 5.37
CA VAL A 554 21.78 23.00 3.99
C VAL A 554 22.34 21.70 3.41
N PHE A 555 21.47 20.76 3.03
CA PHE A 555 21.78 19.69 2.10
C PHE A 555 21.40 20.16 0.70
N ASN A 556 22.42 20.43 -0.11
CA ASN A 556 22.29 20.68 -1.54
C ASN A 556 22.03 19.36 -2.28
N TYR A 557 21.05 19.41 -3.19
CA TYR A 557 20.84 18.45 -4.27
C TYR A 557 21.80 18.71 -5.44
#